data_AF-A0A7Y9MUQ4-F1
#
_entry.id   AF-A0A7Y9MUQ4-F1
#
_cell.length_a   1.000
_cell.length_b   1.000
_cell.length_c   1.000
_cell.angle_alpha   90.00
_cell.angle_beta   90.00
_cell.angle_gamma   90.00
#
_symmetry.space_group_name_H-M   'P 1'
#
loop_
_entity.id
_entity.type
_entity.pdbx_description
1 polymer ?
#
loop_
_entity_poly.entity_id
_entity_poly.type
_entity_poly.pdbx_seq_one_letter_code
_entity_poly.pdbx_strand_id
1 'polypeptide(L)'
;MLTPEQIAAADAADLARQQRAPRRRRPPQQCTVGCGHSANGKRMPALRLAGRWMEELGFAIGGKVRVRVRDGELVLSAATED
;
A
#
# COMPACT_ATOMS: atom_id res chain seq x y z
N MET A 1 15.68 28.28 20.71
CA MET A 1 15.61 29.04 19.43
C MET A 1 16.41 28.23 18.43
N LEU A 2 15.80 27.75 17.34
CA LEU A 2 16.57 27.10 16.27
C LEU A 2 17.50 28.13 15.63
N THR A 3 18.71 27.72 15.26
CA THR A 3 19.63 28.59 14.54
C THR A 3 19.15 28.77 13.10
N PRO A 4 19.44 29.92 12.45
CA PRO A 4 19.06 30.16 11.06
C PRO A 4 19.57 29.08 10.09
N GLU A 5 20.74 28.48 10.37
CA GLU A 5 21.24 27.33 9.62
C GLU A 5 20.36 26.09 9.74
N GLN A 6 19.79 25.81 10.92
CA GLN A 6 18.90 24.66 11.11
C GLN A 6 17.56 24.84 10.38
N ILE A 7 17.08 26.09 10.30
CA ILE A 7 15.88 26.43 9.54
C ILE A 7 16.15 26.24 8.04
N ALA A 8 17.25 26.82 7.52
CA ALA A 8 17.62 26.66 6.12
C ALA A 8 17.88 25.20 5.73
N ALA A 9 18.48 24.41 6.62
CA ALA A 9 18.69 22.97 6.39
C ALA A 9 17.36 22.18 6.37
N ALA A 10 16.39 22.54 7.21
CA ALA A 10 15.06 21.93 7.20
C ALA A 10 14.29 22.28 5.92
N ASP A 11 14.33 23.55 5.50
CA ASP A 11 13.69 24.02 4.26
C ASP A 11 14.32 23.36 3.03
N ALA A 12 15.66 23.28 2.98
CA ALA A 12 16.37 22.59 1.90
C ALA A 12 16.04 21.09 1.86
N ALA A 13 15.90 20.43 3.02
CA ALA A 13 15.49 19.03 3.09
C ALA A 13 14.05 18.82 2.61
N ASP A 14 13.16 19.77 2.87
CA ASP A 14 11.77 19.73 2.40
C ASP A 14 11.68 19.93 0.88
N LEU A 15 12.36 20.95 0.35
CA LEU A 15 12.53 21.18 -1.09
C LEU A 15 13.12 19.97 -1.82
N ALA A 16 14.11 19.30 -1.21
CA ALA A 16 14.69 18.08 -1.77
C ALA A 16 13.72 16.88 -1.74
N ARG A 17 12.83 16.79 -0.76
CA ARG A 17 11.77 15.77 -0.71
C ARG A 17 10.70 16.02 -1.76
N GLN A 18 10.33 17.28 -1.99
CA GLN A 18 9.35 17.66 -3.02
C GLN A 18 9.87 17.39 -4.44
N GLN A 19 11.17 17.59 -4.68
CA GLN A 19 11.80 17.37 -5.99
C GLN A 19 12.10 15.90 -6.31
N ARG A 20 11.93 14.96 -5.37
CA ARG A 20 12.13 13.54 -5.66
C ARG A 20 11.08 13.06 -6.65
N ALA A 21 11.56 12.47 -7.74
CA ALA A 21 10.71 11.86 -8.75
C ALA A 21 9.65 10.96 -8.08
N PRO A 22 8.38 11.06 -8.49
CA PRO A 22 7.32 10.26 -7.91
C PRO A 22 7.68 8.78 -8.06
N ARG A 23 7.73 8.05 -6.93
CA ARG A 23 8.03 6.62 -6.93
C ARG A 23 7.08 5.93 -7.90
N ARG A 24 7.62 5.23 -8.90
CA ARG A 24 6.81 4.51 -9.90
C ARG A 24 5.81 3.61 -9.18
N ARG A 25 4.54 3.83 -9.43
CA ARG A 25 3.43 3.05 -8.89
C ARG A 25 3.36 1.75 -9.70
N ARG A 26 4.08 0.72 -9.25
CA ARG A 26 4.05 -0.60 -9.90
C ARG A 26 3.33 -1.60 -9.00
N PRO A 27 2.34 -2.33 -9.52
CA PRO A 27 1.85 -3.51 -8.81
C PRO A 27 3.00 -4.51 -8.63
N PRO A 28 3.13 -5.13 -7.45
CA PRO A 28 4.07 -6.23 -7.25
C PRO A 28 3.64 -7.40 -8.13
N GLN A 29 4.61 -7.99 -8.84
CA GLN A 29 4.36 -9.18 -9.66
C GLN A 29 4.37 -10.47 -8.82
N GLN A 30 4.99 -10.44 -7.64
CA GLN A 30 5.08 -11.56 -6.71
C GLN A 30 4.89 -11.06 -5.28
N CYS A 31 4.16 -11.83 -4.47
CA CYS A 31 3.95 -11.56 -3.06
C CYS A 31 4.20 -12.84 -2.25
N THR A 32 4.81 -12.70 -1.08
CA THR A 32 5.02 -13.81 -0.15
C THR A 32 3.84 -13.89 0.81
N VAL A 33 3.33 -15.10 1.04
CA VAL A 33 2.33 -15.36 2.07
C VAL A 33 3.00 -15.20 3.44
N GLY A 34 2.56 -14.20 4.19
CA GLY A 34 2.97 -13.96 5.57
C GLY A 34 2.02 -14.60 6.59
N CYS A 35 2.20 -14.22 7.85
CA CYS A 35 1.37 -14.66 8.96
C CYS A 35 0.61 -13.49 9.57
N GLY A 36 -0.72 -13.52 9.51
CA GLY A 36 -1.61 -12.67 10.29
C GLY A 36 -2.08 -13.35 11.57
N HIS A 37 -2.71 -12.58 12.45
CA HIS A 37 -3.35 -13.08 13.67
C HIS A 37 -4.82 -12.65 13.68
N SER A 38 -5.73 -13.57 13.98
CA SER A 38 -7.14 -13.23 14.25
C SER A 38 -7.33 -12.67 15.66
N ALA A 39 -8.53 -12.18 15.95
CA ALA A 39 -8.92 -11.66 17.26
C ALA A 39 -8.70 -12.65 18.43
N ASN A 40 -8.70 -13.96 18.15
CA ASN A 40 -8.41 -15.02 19.13
C ASN A 40 -6.91 -15.44 19.16
N GLY A 41 -6.01 -14.68 18.53
CA GLY A 41 -4.57 -14.95 18.50
C GLY A 41 -4.13 -16.08 17.58
N LYS A 42 -5.04 -16.72 16.83
CA LYS A 42 -4.68 -17.80 15.90
C LYS A 42 -3.91 -17.25 14.71
N ARG A 43 -2.80 -17.92 14.38
CA ARG A 43 -2.01 -17.66 13.17
C ARG A 43 -2.77 -18.07 11.92
N MET A 44 -2.74 -17.22 10.90
CA MET A 44 -3.39 -17.45 9.61
C MET A 44 -2.56 -16.91 8.46
N PRO A 45 -2.64 -17.53 7.26
CA PRO A 45 -1.97 -17.01 6.09
C PRO A 45 -2.52 -15.63 5.73
N ALA A 46 -1.63 -14.68 5.44
CA ALA A 46 -2.02 -13.33 5.08
C ALA A 46 -1.19 -12.82 3.90
N LEU A 47 -1.85 -12.14 2.96
CA LEU A 47 -1.21 -11.42 1.85
C LEU A 47 -1.27 -9.93 2.14
N ARG A 48 -0.14 -9.23 1.98
CA ARG A 48 -0.08 -7.77 2.11
C ARG A 48 0.16 -7.13 0.74
N LEU A 49 -0.91 -6.59 0.16
CA LEU A 49 -0.84 -5.75 -1.03
C LEU A 49 -0.78 -4.30 -0.58
N ALA A 50 0.28 -3.57 -0.97
CA ALA A 50 0.48 -2.19 -0.53
C ALA A 50 0.99 -1.31 -1.66
N GLY A 51 0.61 -0.04 -1.62
CA GLY A 51 1.05 1.00 -2.54
C GLY A 51 -0.12 1.70 -3.24
N ARG A 52 0.16 2.89 -3.80
CA ARG A 52 -0.82 3.75 -4.47
C ARG A 52 -1.50 3.10 -5.69
N TRP A 53 -0.90 2.05 -6.24
CA TRP A 53 -1.45 1.29 -7.37
C TRP A 53 -2.73 0.53 -6.99
N MET A 54 -2.94 0.20 -5.71
CA MET A 54 -4.17 -0.45 -5.23
C MET A 54 -5.37 0.48 -5.39
N GLU A 55 -5.23 1.74 -4.95
CA GLU A 55 -6.27 2.76 -5.07
C GLU A 55 -6.60 3.08 -6.53
N GLU A 56 -5.59 3.12 -7.41
CA GLU A 56 -5.79 3.33 -8.87
C GLU A 56 -6.59 2.20 -9.53
N LEU A 57 -6.53 0.99 -9.00
CA LEU A 57 -7.33 -0.15 -9.45
C LEU A 57 -8.70 -0.24 -8.75
N GLY A 58 -9.05 0.75 -7.91
CA GLY A 58 -10.32 0.80 -7.18
C GLY A 58 -10.33 0.06 -5.85
N PHE A 59 -9.18 -0.44 -5.37
CA PHE A 59 -9.06 -1.06 -4.04
C PHE A 59 -8.82 0.01 -2.97
N ALA A 60 -9.84 0.85 -2.72
CA ALA A 60 -9.80 1.87 -1.68
C ALA A 60 -9.99 1.28 -0.27
N ILE A 61 -9.47 1.97 0.75
CA ILE A 61 -9.72 1.63 2.15
C ILE A 61 -11.21 1.73 2.44
N GLY A 62 -11.80 0.70 3.04
CA GLY A 62 -13.24 0.61 3.27
C GLY A 62 -14.05 0.13 2.07
N GLY A 63 -13.42 0.00 0.89
CA GLY A 63 -14.03 -0.59 -0.30
C GLY A 63 -14.23 -2.10 -0.15
N LYS A 64 -15.27 -2.62 -0.81
CA LYS A 64 -15.52 -4.07 -0.88
C LYS A 64 -14.69 -4.69 -2.00
N VAL A 65 -14.29 -5.95 -1.80
CA VAL A 65 -13.53 -6.72 -2.78
C VAL A 65 -14.29 -7.99 -3.11
N ARG A 66 -14.40 -8.28 -4.40
CA ARG A 66 -14.86 -9.56 -4.90
C ARG A 66 -13.68 -10.52 -4.96
N VAL A 67 -13.81 -11.66 -4.29
CA VAL A 67 -12.80 -12.73 -4.26
C VAL A 67 -13.33 -13.92 -5.04
N ARG A 68 -12.57 -14.40 -6.03
CA ARG A 68 -12.88 -15.63 -6.77
C ARG A 68 -11.67 -16.57 -6.70
N VAL A 69 -11.94 -17.84 -6.45
CA VAL A 69 -10.94 -18.90 -6.51
C VAL A 69 -11.18 -19.73 -7.76
N ARG A 70 -10.16 -19.93 -8.59
CA ARG A 70 -10.19 -20.71 -9.84
C ARG A 70 -8.87 -21.48 -9.97
N ASP A 71 -8.91 -22.80 -10.09
CA ASP A 71 -7.73 -23.65 -10.41
C ASP A 71 -6.41 -23.32 -9.68
N GLY A 72 -6.49 -22.95 -8.38
CA GLY A 72 -5.31 -22.58 -7.57
C GLY A 72 -4.95 -21.09 -7.61
N GLU A 73 -5.68 -20.29 -8.36
CA GLU A 73 -5.55 -18.84 -8.43
C GLU A 73 -6.58 -18.14 -7.54
N LEU A 74 -6.13 -17.08 -6.87
CA LEU A 74 -6.97 -16.15 -6.12
C LEU A 74 -7.10 -14.86 -6.92
N VAL A 75 -8.25 -14.67 -7.57
CA VAL A 75 -8.56 -13.46 -8.34
C VAL A 75 -9.31 -12.47 -7.45
N LEU A 76 -8.69 -11.31 -7.25
CA LEU A 76 -9.26 -10.18 -6.51
C LEU A 76 -9.74 -9.13 -7.52
N SER A 77 -10.95 -8.61 -7.32
CA SER A 77 -11.48 -7.51 -8.13
C SER A 77 -12.17 -6.49 -7.22
N ALA A 78 -12.03 -5.20 -7.52
CA ALA A 78 -12.80 -4.18 -6.82
C ALA A 78 -14.30 -4.48 -7.00
N ALA A 79 -15.07 -4.42 -5.92
CA ALA A 79 -16.51 -4.52 -6.03
C ALA A 79 -17.02 -3.17 -6.54
N THR A 80 -17.39 -3.10 -7.82
CA THR A 80 -18.25 -2.03 -8.30
C THR A 80 -19.56 -2.09 -7.52
N GLU A 81 -19.89 -0.99 -6.85
CA GLU A 81 -21.27 -0.72 -6.44
C GLU A 81 -22.09 -0.61 -7.72
N ASP A 82 -23.07 -1.50 -7.88
CA ASP A 82 -24.12 -1.39 -8.90
C ASP A 82 -25.13 -0.32 -8.47
#